data_AF-A0A7Y1SPS9-F1
#
_entry.id   AF-A0A7Y1SPS9-F1
#
_cell.length_a   1.000
_cell.length_b   1.000
_cell.length_c   1.000
_cell.angle_alpha   90.00
_cell.angle_beta   90.00
_cell.angle_gamma   90.00
#
_symmetry.space_group_name_H-M   'P 1'
#
loop_
_entity.id
_entity.type
_entity.pdbx_description
1 polymer ?
#
loop_
_entity_poly.entity_id
_entity_poly.type
_entity_poly.pdbx_seq_one_letter_code
_entity_poly.pdbx_strand_id
1 'polypeptide(L)' 'MNFEDRIRQILLSLEPGEVVTYGEVAAQAGRPGAARAVGNYLRKSVGVPWWRVVASSGRLCPG' A
#
# COMPACT_ATOMS: atom_id res chain seq x y z
N MET A 1 8.80 13.81 -7.14
CA MET A 1 7.70 12.97 -6.63
C MET A 1 8.24 12.15 -5.46
N ASN A 2 7.68 12.32 -4.27
CA ASN A 2 8.18 11.67 -3.06
C ASN A 2 7.64 10.23 -2.96
N PHE A 3 8.20 9.44 -2.04
CA PHE A 3 7.77 8.05 -1.81
C PHE A 3 6.26 7.95 -1.52
N GLU A 4 5.73 8.89 -0.73
CA GLU A 4 4.31 8.96 -0.37
C GLU A 4 3.39 9.24 -1.57
N ASP A 5 3.81 10.13 -2.48
CA ASP A 5 3.06 10.42 -3.71
C ASP A 5 2.96 9.18 -4.60
N ARG A 6 4.05 8.41 -4.68
CA ARG A 6 4.08 7.16 -5.45
C ARG A 6 3.13 6.12 -4.87
N ILE A 7 3.15 5.95 -3.54
CA ILE A 7 2.18 5.09 -2.85
C ILE A 7 0.75 5.52 -3.20
N ARG A 8 0.45 6.82 -3.10
CA ARG A 8 -0.88 7.35 -3.44
C ARG A 8 -1.29 7.00 -4.86
N GLN A 9 -0.42 7.19 -5.84
CA GLN A 9 -0.74 6.89 -7.24
C GLN A 9 -0.98 5.40 -7.48
N ILE A 10 -0.16 4.53 -6.89
CA ILE A 10 -0.34 3.07 -6.98
C ILE A 10 -1.72 2.67 -6.41
N LEU A 11 -2.12 3.23 -5.28
CA LEU A 11 -3.40 2.89 -4.66
C LEU A 11 -4.60 3.41 -5.47
N LEU A 12 -4.46 4.58 -6.09
CA LEU A 12 -5.50 5.16 -6.93
C LEU A 12 -5.62 4.49 -8.31
N SER A 13 -4.57 3.78 -8.77
CA SER A 13 -4.61 3.03 -10.03
C SER A 13 -5.22 1.63 -9.88
N LEU A 14 -5.52 1.17 -8.66
CA LEU A 14 -6.11 -0.16 -8.43
C LEU A 14 -7.53 -0.26 -8.97
N GLU A 15 -7.79 -1.30 -9.75
CA GLU A 15 -9.11 -1.60 -10.31
C GLU A 15 -10.02 -2.29 -9.27
N PRO A 16 -11.36 -2.26 -9.48
CA PRO A 16 -12.29 -3.04 -8.66
C PRO A 16 -11.92 -4.52 -8.61
N GLY A 17 -11.78 -5.08 -7.40
CA GLY A 17 -11.38 -6.49 -7.20
C GLY A 17 -9.88 -6.68 -6.97
N GLU A 18 -9.04 -5.70 -7.29
CA GLU A 18 -7.61 -5.78 -7.03
C GLU A 18 -7.25 -5.52 -5.56
N VAL A 19 -6.30 -6.31 -5.07
CA VAL A 19 -5.64 -6.14 -3.78
C VAL A 19 -4.13 -6.20 -3.99
N VAL A 20 -3.40 -5.53 -3.12
CA VAL A 20 -1.94 -5.43 -3.20
C VAL A 20 -1.35 -5.61 -1.81
N THR A 21 -0.14 -6.14 -1.70
CA THR A 21 0.52 -6.29 -0.42
C THR A 21 1.32 -5.03 -0.05
N TYR A 22 1.55 -4.80 1.25
CA TYR A 22 2.45 -3.74 1.70
C TYR A 22 3.85 -3.81 1.06
N GLY A 23 4.34 -5.03 0.81
CA GLY A 23 5.63 -5.26 0.16
C GLY A 23 5.64 -4.85 -1.30
N GLU A 24 4.58 -5.22 -2.04
CA GLU A 24 4.42 -4.85 -3.46
C GLU A 24 4.27 -3.34 -3.63
N VAL A 25 3.46 -2.67 -2.80
CA VAL A 25 3.35 -1.20 -2.82
C VAL A 25 4.71 -0.56 -2.57
N ALA A 26 5.48 -1.06 -1.61
CA ALA A 26 6.82 -0.55 -1.32
C ALA A 26 7.78 -0.75 -2.50
N ALA A 27 7.74 -1.91 -3.14
CA ALA A 27 8.55 -2.23 -4.32
C ALA A 27 8.19 -1.35 -5.51
N GLN A 28 6.89 -1.22 -5.84
CA GLN A 28 6.39 -0.36 -6.92
C GLN A 28 6.68 1.12 -6.67
N ALA A 29 6.65 1.57 -5.41
CA ALA A 29 7.03 2.94 -5.05
C ALA A 29 8.56 3.19 -5.09
N GLY A 30 9.36 2.16 -5.38
CA GLY A 30 10.81 2.24 -5.54
C GLY A 30 11.62 2.04 -4.26
N ARG A 31 11.01 1.48 -3.19
CA ARG A 31 11.70 1.10 -1.95
C ARG A 31 11.33 -0.33 -1.53
N PRO A 32 11.87 -1.36 -2.21
CA PRO A 32 11.68 -2.75 -1.81
C PRO A 32 12.03 -2.96 -0.34
N GLY A 33 11.21 -3.72 0.40
CA GLY A 33 11.40 -3.95 1.84
C GLY A 33 10.85 -2.85 2.76
N ALA A 34 10.39 -1.71 2.23
CA ALA A 34 9.83 -0.62 3.03
C ALA A 34 8.34 -0.80 3.41
N ALA A 35 7.88 -2.04 3.60
CA ALA A 35 6.47 -2.35 3.91
C ALA A 35 5.95 -1.62 5.15
N ARG A 36 6.79 -1.49 6.20
CA ARG A 36 6.44 -0.72 7.42
C ARG A 36 6.22 0.77 7.13
N ALA A 37 6.97 1.34 6.19
CA ALA A 37 6.82 2.74 5.80
C ALA A 37 5.48 2.96 5.06
N VAL A 38 5.07 2.01 4.23
CA VAL A 38 3.74 2.02 3.60
C VAL A 38 2.64 1.98 4.66
N GLY A 39 2.74 1.11 5.67
CA GLY A 39 1.77 1.07 6.78
C GLY A 39 1.69 2.38 7.57
N ASN A 40 2.83 3.00 7.85
CA ASN A 40 2.89 4.31 8.51
C ASN A 40 2.24 5.42 7.68
N TYR A 41 2.42 5.40 6.36
CA TYR A 41 1.75 6.31 5.44
C TYR A 41 0.23 6.09 5.45
N LEU A 42 -0.21 4.84 5.31
CA LEU A 42 -1.63 4.49 5.27
C LEU A 42 -2.37 4.93 6.53
N ARG A 43 -1.74 4.82 7.71
CA ARG A 43 -2.30 5.26 9.00
C ARG A 43 -2.63 6.77 9.03
N LYS A 44 -1.92 7.58 8.26
CA LYS A 44 -2.09 9.04 8.19
C LYS A 44 -2.86 9.49 6.95
N SER A 45 -2.96 8.63 5.94
CA SER A 45 -3.56 8.96 4.65
C SER A 45 -5.10 8.96 4.72
N VAL A 46 -5.71 9.92 4.03
CA VAL A 46 -7.17 10.00 3.84
C VAL A 46 -7.46 10.02 2.34
N GLY A 47 -8.54 9.36 1.92
CA GLY A 47 -8.98 9.34 0.52
C GLY A 47 -8.18 8.41 -0.40
N VAL A 48 -7.51 7.41 0.16
CA VAL A 48 -6.91 6.30 -0.59
C VAL A 48 -7.57 4.98 -0.19
N PRO A 49 -7.68 3.99 -1.09
CA PRO A 49 -8.32 2.71 -0.82
C PRO A 49 -7.42 1.78 0.03
N TRP A 50 -7.14 2.19 1.27
CA TRP A 50 -6.24 1.48 2.19
C TRP A 50 -6.69 0.05 2.49
N TRP A 51 -7.99 -0.24 2.42
CA TRP A 51 -8.56 -1.59 2.63
C TRP A 51 -8.14 -2.61 1.57
N ARG A 52 -7.52 -2.17 0.46
CA ARG A 52 -6.95 -3.04 -0.57
C ARG A 52 -5.52 -3.47 -0.26
N VAL A 53 -4.90 -2.91 0.78
CA VAL A 53 -3.52 -3.22 1.14
C VAL A 53 -3.49 -4.31 2.22
N VAL A 54 -2.96 -5.49 1.87
CA VAL A 54 -2.99 -6.69 2.71
C VAL A 54 -1.59 -7.16 3.10
N ALA A 55 -1.49 -8.07 4.07
CA ALA A 55 -0.21 -8.68 4.43
C ALA A 55 0.30 -9.61 3.31
N SER A 56 1.62 -9.83 3.24
CA SER A 56 2.25 -10.72 2.24
C SER A 56 1.79 -12.18 2.31
N SER A 57 1.12 -12.58 3.39
CA SER A 57 0.47 -13.89 3.54
C SER A 57 -0.86 -13.99 2.77
N GLY A 58 -1.28 -12.93 2.07
CA GLY A 58 -2.60 -12.85 1.41
C GLY A 58 -3.77 -12.78 2.40
N ARG A 59 -3.48 -12.64 3.70
CA ARG A 59 -4.49 -12.53 4.76
C ARG A 59 -4.61 -11.08 5.19
N LEU A 60 -5.83 -10.67 5.48
CA LEU A 60 -6.07 -9.49 6.31
C LEU A 60 -5.42 -9.75 7.68
N CYS A 61 -4.76 -8.75 8.25
CA CYS A 61 -4.24 -8.87 9.61
C CYS A 61 -5.42 -9.23 10.53
N PRO A 62 -5.30 -10.26 11.38
CA PRO A 62 -6.30 -10.47 12.43
C PRO A 62 -6.33 -9.20 13.28
N GLY A 63 -7.53 -8.65 13.44
CA GLY A 63 -7.80 -7.48 14.27
C GLY A 63 -7.55 -7.74 15.74
#